data_AF-A0A531JQD9-F1
#
_entry.id   AF-A0A531JQD9-F1
#
_cell.length_a   1.000
_cell.length_b   1.000
_cell.length_c   1.000
_cell.angle_alpha   90.00
_cell.angle_beta   90.00
_cell.angle_gamma   90.00
#
_symmetry.space_group_name_H-M   'P 1'
#
loop_
_entity.id
_entity.type
_entity.pdbx_description
1 polymer ?
#
loop_
_entity_poly.entity_id
_entity_poly.type
_entity_poly.pdbx_seq_one_letter_code
_entity_poly.pdbx_strand_id
1 'polypeptide(L)'
;MPFALLKDRALISVSGPDAEHFLQNILTTDLDALNPGEAKPGALLTPQGKILFDFLISRTDENGFLLECRADVADDFVRRLMLYRLRAKAEIAKQDQVLVT
;
A
#
# COMPACT_ATOMS: atom_id res chain seq x y z
N MET A 1 1.07 -28.51 4.67
CA MET A 1 0.63 -27.74 3.49
C MET A 1 1.87 -27.13 2.85
N PRO A 2 2.15 -27.36 1.56
CA PRO A 2 3.26 -26.69 0.89
C PRO A 2 2.96 -25.19 0.79
N PHE A 3 3.95 -24.35 1.06
CA PHE A 3 3.87 -22.90 0.88
C PHE A 3 5.01 -22.43 -0.03
N ALA A 4 4.80 -21.30 -0.70
CA ALA A 4 5.81 -20.64 -1.53
C ALA A 4 6.16 -19.28 -0.90
N LEU A 5 7.46 -19.07 -0.63
CA LEU A 5 7.96 -17.79 -0.15
C LEU A 5 8.32 -16.88 -1.33
N LEU A 6 7.60 -15.77 -1.47
CA LEU A 6 7.84 -14.76 -2.51
C LEU A 6 8.80 -13.69 -2.00
N LYS A 7 10.11 -13.98 -2.05
CA LYS A 7 11.18 -13.11 -1.51
C LYS A 7 11.36 -11.80 -2.27
N ASP A 8 10.85 -11.74 -3.50
CA ASP A 8 10.88 -10.58 -4.37
C ASP A 8 9.72 -9.62 -4.10
N ARG A 9 8.84 -9.92 -3.14
CA ARG A 9 7.71 -9.09 -2.73
C ARG A 9 7.92 -8.51 -1.34
N ALA A 10 7.33 -7.34 -1.12
CA ALA A 10 7.35 -6.64 0.15
C ALA A 10 5.98 -6.06 0.47
N LEU A 11 5.74 -5.88 1.76
CA LEU A 11 4.50 -5.32 2.29
C LEU A 11 4.78 -3.94 2.90
N ILE A 12 3.88 -3.00 2.66
CA ILE A 12 3.89 -1.68 3.27
C ILE A 12 2.56 -1.50 3.97
N SER A 13 2.58 -1.29 5.28
CA SER A 13 1.38 -0.94 6.06
C SER A 13 1.17 0.56 6.05
N VAL A 14 -0.08 0.99 5.89
CA VAL A 14 -0.50 2.38 6.09
C VAL A 14 -1.71 2.39 7.00
N SER A 15 -1.59 3.01 8.18
CA SER A 15 -2.64 2.96 9.20
C SER A 15 -2.84 4.30 9.90
N GLY A 16 -4.05 4.59 10.33
CA GLY A 16 -4.38 5.79 11.11
C GLY A 16 -5.61 6.51 10.56
N PRO A 17 -6.17 7.46 11.32
CA PRO A 17 -7.49 8.03 11.03
C PRO A 17 -7.55 8.80 9.71
N ASP A 18 -6.42 9.24 9.15
CA ASP A 18 -6.38 9.93 7.86
C ASP A 18 -5.89 9.02 6.71
N ALA A 19 -5.63 7.73 6.96
CA ALA A 19 -4.98 6.83 6.00
C ALA A 19 -5.79 6.66 4.70
N GLU A 20 -7.09 6.38 4.81
CA GLU A 20 -7.95 6.17 3.64
C GLU A 20 -8.04 7.43 2.79
N HIS A 21 -8.39 8.56 3.39
CA HIS A 21 -8.46 9.84 2.69
C HIS A 21 -7.12 10.22 2.06
N PHE A 22 -6.01 9.99 2.76
CA PHE A 22 -4.67 10.23 2.22
C PHE A 22 -4.40 9.38 0.98
N LEU A 23 -4.63 8.06 1.06
CA LEU A 23 -4.36 7.12 -0.03
C LEU A 23 -5.30 7.35 -1.23
N GLN A 24 -6.59 7.56 -1.00
CA GLN A 24 -7.61 7.85 -2.03
C GLN A 24 -7.21 9.07 -2.89
N ASN A 25 -6.52 10.05 -2.30
CA ASN A 25 -6.09 11.27 -3.01
C ASN A 25 -4.87 11.09 -3.90
N ILE A 26 -4.08 10.03 -3.71
CA ILE A 26 -2.80 9.87 -4.41
C ILE A 26 -2.68 8.57 -5.21
N LEU A 27 -3.52 7.57 -4.90
CA LEU A 27 -3.53 6.29 -5.60
C LEU A 27 -4.65 6.24 -6.64
N THR A 28 -4.48 5.40 -7.66
CA THR A 28 -5.50 5.20 -8.69
C THR A 28 -6.67 4.32 -8.23
N THR A 29 -6.51 3.59 -7.13
CA THR A 29 -7.51 2.62 -6.66
C THR A 29 -8.58 3.35 -5.88
N ASP A 30 -9.84 3.08 -6.23
CA ASP A 30 -10.99 3.50 -5.44
C ASP A 30 -11.13 2.61 -4.20
N LEU A 31 -10.79 3.17 -3.03
CA LEU A 31 -10.82 2.49 -1.74
C LEU A 31 -12.24 2.38 -1.17
N ASP A 32 -13.16 3.28 -1.51
CA ASP A 32 -14.57 3.16 -1.11
C ASP A 32 -15.19 1.85 -1.64
N ALA A 33 -14.71 1.41 -2.80
CA ALA A 33 -15.12 0.15 -3.42
C ALA A 33 -14.30 -1.08 -2.97
N LEU A 34 -13.25 -0.92 -2.16
CA LEU A 34 -12.38 -2.01 -1.70
C LEU A 34 -13.00 -2.65 -0.45
N ASN A 35 -13.63 -3.81 -0.58
CA ASN A 35 -14.27 -4.46 0.56
C ASN A 35 -13.25 -5.22 1.45
N PRO A 36 -13.57 -5.44 2.74
CA PRO A 36 -12.78 -6.32 3.59
C PRO A 36 -12.60 -7.71 2.98
N GLY A 37 -11.37 -8.25 3.04
CA GLY A 37 -11.03 -9.55 2.46
C GLY A 37 -10.75 -9.53 0.95
N GLU A 38 -10.84 -8.36 0.31
CA GLU A 38 -10.45 -8.18 -1.09
C GLU A 38 -9.08 -7.49 -1.21
N ALA A 39 -8.42 -7.74 -2.34
CA ALA A 39 -7.28 -6.98 -2.79
C ALA A 39 -7.58 -6.43 -4.19
N LYS A 40 -7.18 -5.17 -4.44
CA LYS A 40 -7.32 -4.53 -5.76
C LYS A 40 -5.97 -4.06 -6.29
N PRO A 41 -5.76 -4.09 -7.62
CA PRO A 41 -4.60 -3.47 -8.21
C PRO A 41 -4.68 -1.94 -8.08
N GLY A 42 -3.52 -1.32 -7.98
CA GLY A 42 -3.37 0.12 -7.87
C GLY A 42 -2.03 0.61 -8.36
N ALA A 43 -1.96 1.91 -8.59
CA ALA A 43 -0.73 2.58 -8.91
C ALA A 43 -0.64 3.94 -8.21
N LEU A 44 0.59 4.39 -7.99
CA LEU A 44 0.92 5.77 -7.68
C LEU A 44 1.51 6.39 -8.93
N LEU A 45 0.97 7.53 -9.37
CA LEU A 45 1.35 8.16 -10.63
C LEU A 45 2.21 9.40 -10.44
N THR A 46 2.94 9.76 -11.48
CA THR A 46 3.44 11.12 -11.70
C THR A 46 2.27 12.07 -12.01
N PRO A 47 2.44 13.38 -11.84
CA PRO A 47 1.44 14.37 -12.28
C PRO A 47 1.09 14.28 -13.78
N GLN A 48 1.99 13.71 -14.60
CA GLN A 48 1.77 13.48 -16.03
C GLN A 48 1.09 12.14 -16.34
N GLY A 49 0.69 11.37 -15.32
CA GLY A 49 -0.01 10.09 -15.48
C GLY A 49 0.89 8.87 -15.73
N LYS A 50 2.22 9.01 -15.67
CA LYS A 50 3.14 7.85 -15.74
C LYS A 50 3.13 7.08 -14.42
N ILE A 51 3.15 5.75 -14.48
CA ILE A 51 3.23 4.88 -13.30
C ILE A 51 4.61 5.05 -12.64
N LEU A 52 4.61 5.40 -11.35
CA LEU A 52 5.80 5.37 -10.50
C LEU A 52 5.92 4.00 -9.80
N PHE A 53 4.80 3.52 -9.27
CA PHE A 53 4.71 2.24 -8.56
C PHE A 53 3.38 1.59 -8.88
N ASP A 54 3.37 0.27 -9.06
CA ASP A 54 2.19 -0.58 -9.11
C ASP A 54 2.20 -1.54 -7.91
N PHE A 55 1.02 -1.90 -7.42
CA PHE A 55 0.86 -2.70 -6.21
C PHE A 55 -0.52 -3.35 -6.15
N LEU A 56 -0.69 -4.31 -5.24
CA LEU A 56 -1.98 -4.73 -4.73
C LEU A 56 -2.25 -4.02 -3.40
N ILE A 57 -3.46 -3.56 -3.18
CA ILE A 57 -3.89 -2.95 -1.91
C ILE A 57 -5.07 -3.72 -1.31
N SER A 58 -5.02 -3.98 -0.01
CA SER A 58 -6.11 -4.58 0.77
C SER A 58 -6.31 -3.83 2.09
N ARG A 59 -7.48 -4.02 2.70
CA ARG A 59 -7.78 -3.52 4.06
C ARG A 59 -7.28 -4.50 5.11
N THR A 60 -6.69 -4.00 6.20
CA THR A 60 -6.33 -4.79 7.38
C THR A 60 -7.34 -4.64 8.52
N ASP A 61 -7.78 -3.41 8.75
CA ASP A 61 -8.72 -3.00 9.80
C ASP A 61 -9.47 -1.74 9.34
N GLU A 62 -10.27 -1.12 10.21
CA GLU A 62 -11.12 0.03 9.85
C GLU A 62 -10.33 1.20 9.25
N ASN A 63 -9.08 1.41 9.69
CA ASN A 63 -8.25 2.53 9.26
C ASN A 63 -6.87 2.08 8.77
N GLY A 64 -6.78 0.87 8.24
CA GLY A 64 -5.54 0.19 7.95
C GLY A 64 -5.54 -0.46 6.57
N PHE A 65 -4.43 -0.27 5.87
CA PHE A 65 -4.21 -0.78 4.52
C PHE A 65 -2.86 -1.49 4.43
N LEU A 66 -2.81 -2.48 3.56
CA LEU A 66 -1.59 -3.19 3.20
C LEU A 66 -1.36 -3.06 1.70
N LEU A 67 -0.18 -2.59 1.33
CA LEU A 67 0.26 -2.51 -0.06
C LEU A 67 1.33 -3.57 -0.32
N GLU A 68 1.07 -4.48 -1.24
CA GLU A 68 2.06 -5.46 -1.74
C GLU A 68 2.67 -4.94 -3.03
N CYS A 69 4.00 -4.90 -3.06
CA CYS A 69 4.76 -4.48 -4.24
C CYS A 69 6.06 -5.27 -4.35
N ARG A 70 6.83 -5.04 -5.41
CA ARG A 70 8.16 -5.63 -5.53
C ARG A 70 9.09 -5.08 -4.45
N ALA A 71 9.90 -5.97 -3.88
CA ALA A 71 10.82 -5.65 -2.79
C ALA A 71 11.89 -4.62 -3.18
N ASP A 72 12.30 -4.60 -4.45
CA ASP A 72 13.32 -3.69 -4.96
C ASP A 72 12.86 -2.22 -5.08
N VAL A 73 11.55 -1.97 -5.10
CA VAL A 73 10.98 -0.60 -5.15
C VAL A 73 10.33 -0.16 -3.85
N ALA A 74 10.16 -1.06 -2.88
CA ALA A 74 9.41 -0.82 -1.65
C ALA A 74 9.93 0.38 -0.85
N ASP A 75 11.26 0.53 -0.73
CA ASP A 75 11.84 1.64 0.05
C ASP A 75 11.62 2.99 -0.65
N ASP A 76 11.69 3.03 -1.99
CA ASP A 76 11.34 4.22 -2.77
C ASP A 76 9.85 4.54 -2.70
N PHE A 77 9.01 3.51 -2.70
CA PHE A 77 7.58 3.68 -2.57
C PHE A 77 7.21 4.27 -1.20
N VAL A 78 7.77 3.74 -0.10
CA VAL A 78 7.61 4.30 1.24
C VAL A 78 8.09 5.75 1.29
N ARG A 79 9.28 6.06 0.74
CA ARG A 79 9.78 7.45 0.66
C ARG A 79 8.79 8.36 -0.05
N ARG A 80 8.18 7.89 -1.14
CA ARG A 80 7.20 8.67 -1.92
C ARG A 80 5.89 8.89 -1.17
N LEU A 81 5.37 7.85 -0.51
CA LEU A 81 4.18 7.97 0.35
C LEU A 81 4.43 8.95 1.50
N MET A 82 5.60 8.86 2.16
CA MET A 82 5.98 9.77 3.24
C MET A 82 6.07 11.24 2.79
N LEU A 83 6.58 11.50 1.57
CA LEU A 83 6.61 12.84 0.99
C LEU A 83 5.19 13.41 0.81
N TYR A 84 4.25 12.59 0.35
CA TYR A 84 2.86 13.01 0.11
C TYR A 84 1.99 13.03 1.37
N ARG A 85 2.38 12.33 2.43
CA ARG A 85 1.63 12.25 3.69
C ARG A 85 1.39 13.62 4.33
N LEU A 86 2.36 14.54 4.21
CA LEU A 86 2.30 15.87 4.83
C LEU A 86 1.92 15.77 6.32
N ARG A 87 0.76 16.33 6.71
CA ARG A 87 0.24 16.33 8.09
C ARG A 87 -0.83 15.28 8.35
N ALA A 88 -1.12 14.41 7.37
CA ALA A 88 -2.07 13.33 7.55
C ALA A 88 -1.59 12.43 8.70
N LYS A 89 -2.51 12.13 9.62
CA LYS A 89 -2.34 11.15 10.70
C LYS A 89 -2.41 9.73 10.11
N ALA A 90 -1.39 9.39 9.35
CA ALA A 90 -1.15 8.07 8.80
C ALA A 90 0.27 7.63 9.17
N GLU A 91 0.42 6.45 9.72
CA GLU A 91 1.70 5.79 9.93
C GLU A 91 1.99 4.93 8.70
N ILE A 92 3.23 4.98 8.20
CA ILE A 92 3.66 4.23 7.02
C ILE A 92 4.89 3.45 7.41
N ALA A 93 4.86 2.13 7.24
CA ALA A 93 5.99 1.27 7.57
C ALA A 93 6.12 0.13 6.56
N LYS A 94 7.36 -0.18 6.18
CA LYS A 94 7.68 -1.44 5.50
C LYS A 94 7.62 -2.56 6.52
N GLN A 95 6.90 -3.63 6.19
CA GLN A 95 6.71 -4.77 7.06
C GLN A 95 7.64 -5.92 6.66
N ASP A 96 8.06 -6.69 7.65
CA ASP A 96 8.63 -8.01 7.40
C ASP A 96 7.55 -8.94 6.86
N GLN A 97 7.90 -9.80 5.91
CA GLN A 97 6.94 -10.71 5.29
C GLN A 97 6.48 -11.74 6.33
N VAL A 98 5.22 -11.64 6.78
CA VAL A 98 4.61 -12.59 7.70
C VAL A 98 3.93 -13.70 6.91
N LEU A 99 4.05 -14.93 7.41
CA LEU A 99 3.42 -16.11 6.82
C LEU A 99 1.91 -16.04 7.09
N VAL A 100 1.09 -15.93 6.04
CA VAL A 100 -0.36 -16.09 6.14
C VAL A 100 -0.66 -17.59 6.13
N THR A 101 -1.00 -18.14 7.29
CA THR A 101 -1.35 -19.57 7.49
C THR A 101 -2.85 -19.78 7.47
#